data_AF-A0A2D5AW00-F1
#
_entry.id   AF-A0A2D5AW00-F1
#
_cell.length_a   1.000
_cell.length_b   1.000
_cell.length_c   1.000
_cell.angle_alpha   90.00
_cell.angle_beta   90.00
_cell.angle_gamma   90.00
#
_symmetry.space_group_name_H-M   'P 1'
#
loop_
_entity.id
_entity.type
_entity.pdbx_description
1 polymer ?
#
loop_
_entity_poly.entity_id
_entity_poly.type
_entity_poly.pdbx_seq_one_letter_code
_entity_poly.pdbx_strand_id
1 'polypeptide(L)'
;MSEVVRLLTGATDGTGSAQARCLELAEPLQARLEELAGAVYPREACGLLVGFLSTVSVRVCAVHPARNLSDAQNRFDIDPGEVVRIDREARAEGLEICGVWHSHPDRPAVPSAVDLGTSWSLVPHVIVSVEEGVSTAIRVWRIGPDRTSLELDLVGHARAPRK
;
A
#
# COMPACT_ATOMS: atom_id res chain seq x y z
N MET A 1 -2.91 -14.76 -15.73
CA MET A 1 -2.01 -13.65 -15.36
C MET A 1 -2.62 -12.37 -15.92
N SER A 2 -3.21 -11.53 -15.07
CA SER A 2 -3.88 -10.29 -15.48
C SER A 2 -2.87 -9.28 -16.02
N GLU A 3 -3.27 -8.53 -17.04
CA GLU A 3 -2.49 -7.47 -17.71
C GLU A 3 -1.98 -6.39 -16.74
N VAL A 4 -2.64 -6.24 -15.58
CA VAL A 4 -2.25 -5.40 -14.43
C VAL A 4 -0.86 -5.75 -13.90
N VAL A 5 -0.56 -7.06 -13.77
CA VAL A 5 0.73 -7.53 -13.24
C VAL A 5 1.85 -7.24 -14.25
N ARG A 6 1.54 -7.26 -15.56
CA ARG A 6 2.52 -7.04 -16.62
C ARG A 6 3.04 -5.60 -16.68
N LEU A 7 2.18 -4.62 -16.41
CA LEU A 7 2.57 -3.19 -16.36
C LEU A 7 3.40 -2.86 -15.12
N LEU A 8 3.10 -3.49 -13.97
CA LEU A 8 3.90 -3.33 -12.76
C LEU A 8 5.26 -4.05 -12.86
N THR A 9 5.39 -5.12 -13.67
CA THR A 9 6.63 -5.88 -13.83
C THR A 9 7.73 -5.22 -14.65
N GLY A 10 7.50 -4.03 -15.25
CA GLY A 10 8.53 -3.19 -15.88
C GLY A 10 9.73 -3.97 -16.43
N ALA A 11 9.52 -4.88 -17.38
CA ALA A 11 10.61 -5.55 -18.05
C ALA A 11 11.25 -4.53 -19.01
N THR A 12 12.20 -3.75 -18.48
CA THR A 12 13.14 -2.98 -19.29
C THR A 12 14.54 -3.10 -18.72
N ASP A 13 15.36 -3.74 -19.53
CA ASP A 13 16.82 -3.86 -19.51
C ASP A 13 17.57 -2.74 -18.76
N GLY A 14 18.37 -3.15 -17.77
CA GLY A 14 19.76 -2.68 -17.63
C GLY A 14 20.07 -1.21 -17.32
N THR A 15 19.10 -0.34 -17.06
CA THR A 15 19.38 1.08 -16.74
C THR A 15 18.67 1.46 -15.44
N GLY A 16 19.45 1.92 -14.45
CA GLY A 16 19.04 2.18 -13.06
C GLY A 16 17.64 2.79 -12.95
N SER A 17 16.68 1.98 -12.52
CA SER A 17 15.29 2.39 -12.31
C SER A 17 15.27 3.50 -11.26
N ALA A 18 14.77 4.67 -11.65
CA ALA A 18 14.41 5.71 -10.72
C ALA A 18 13.25 5.19 -9.86
N GLN A 19 13.59 4.74 -8.65
CA GLN A 19 12.63 4.24 -7.68
C GLN A 19 12.11 5.40 -6.84
N ALA A 20 10.78 5.43 -6.64
CA ALA A 20 10.15 6.42 -5.79
C ALA A 20 10.83 6.46 -4.41
N ARG A 21 11.21 7.66 -3.97
CA ARG A 21 11.89 7.90 -2.68
C ARG A 21 10.92 8.24 -1.58
N CYS A 22 9.72 8.69 -1.95
CA CYS A 22 8.67 9.07 -1.02
C CYS A 22 7.29 8.64 -1.53
N LEU A 23 6.35 8.58 -0.59
CA LEU A 23 4.93 8.44 -0.84
C LEU A 23 4.21 9.67 -0.27
N GLU A 24 3.49 10.36 -1.14
CA GLU A 24 2.66 11.51 -0.80
C GLU A 24 1.26 11.02 -0.40
N LEU A 25 0.88 11.25 0.86
CA LEU A 25 -0.40 10.84 1.43
C LEU A 25 -0.98 11.99 2.24
N ALA A 26 -2.03 12.63 1.72
CA ALA A 26 -2.68 13.75 2.39
C ALA A 26 -3.27 13.36 3.76
N GLU A 27 -3.29 14.29 4.73
CA GLU A 27 -3.80 14.04 6.09
C GLU A 27 -5.19 13.38 6.14
N PRO A 28 -6.19 13.76 5.30
CA PRO A 28 -7.48 13.09 5.31
C PRO A 28 -7.41 11.61 4.90
N LEU A 29 -6.44 11.23 4.06
CA LEU A 29 -6.23 9.84 3.67
C LEU A 29 -5.45 9.07 4.73
N GLN A 30 -4.55 9.74 5.47
CA GLN A 30 -3.93 9.16 6.67
C GLN A 30 -5.00 8.82 7.71
N ALA A 31 -5.81 9.80 8.11
CA ALA A 31 -6.92 9.58 9.06
C ALA A 31 -7.88 8.47 8.60
N ARG A 32 -8.14 8.36 7.29
CA ARG A 32 -8.95 7.28 6.75
C ARG A 32 -8.30 5.90 6.91
N LEU A 33 -6.98 5.79 6.71
CA LEU A 33 -6.26 4.54 6.96
C LEU A 33 -6.30 4.14 8.43
N GLU A 34 -6.14 5.11 9.33
CA GLU A 34 -6.20 4.88 10.77
C GLU A 34 -7.57 4.35 11.21
N GLU A 35 -8.64 4.97 10.72
CA GLU A 35 -10.03 4.53 10.98
C GLU A 35 -10.27 3.12 10.45
N LEU A 36 -9.87 2.84 9.20
CA LEU A 36 -10.02 1.53 8.58
C LEU A 36 -9.24 0.45 9.33
N ALA A 37 -8.01 0.77 9.76
CA ALA A 37 -7.15 -0.15 10.50
C ALA A 37 -7.72 -0.44 11.89
N GLY A 38 -8.14 0.60 12.63
CA GLY A 38 -8.73 0.48 13.96
C GLY A 38 -10.04 -0.33 13.96
N ALA A 39 -10.88 -0.16 12.92
CA ALA A 39 -12.16 -0.87 12.81
C ALA A 39 -12.03 -2.40 12.63
N VAL A 40 -10.86 -2.90 12.22
CA VAL A 40 -10.61 -4.33 11.98
C VAL A 40 -9.85 -4.99 13.14
N TYR A 41 -9.25 -4.19 14.04
CA TYR A 41 -8.58 -4.67 15.24
C TYR A 41 -9.46 -5.65 16.04
N PRO A 42 -8.92 -6.78 16.52
CA PRO A 42 -7.50 -7.16 16.61
C PRO A 42 -6.96 -7.93 15.39
N ARG A 43 -7.67 -7.95 14.25
CA ARG A 43 -7.15 -8.58 13.02
C ARG A 43 -6.38 -7.57 12.15
N GLU A 44 -5.53 -8.08 11.28
CA GLU A 44 -4.90 -7.27 10.23
C GLU A 44 -5.94 -6.82 9.19
N ALA A 45 -6.06 -5.51 9.02
CA ALA A 45 -6.68 -4.90 7.87
C ALA A 45 -5.73 -4.93 6.67
N CYS A 46 -6.25 -4.95 5.45
CA CYS A 46 -5.45 -4.79 4.25
C CYS A 46 -6.22 -4.08 3.15
N GLY A 47 -5.48 -3.57 2.15
CA GLY A 47 -6.10 -2.95 1.00
C GLY A 47 -5.12 -2.36 0.00
N LEU A 48 -5.66 -1.55 -0.90
CA LEU A 48 -4.96 -0.97 -2.03
C LEU A 48 -4.93 0.55 -1.94
N LEU A 49 -3.84 1.13 -2.41
CA LEU A 49 -3.65 2.57 -2.59
C LEU A 49 -3.80 2.87 -4.08
N VAL A 50 -4.61 3.88 -4.40
CA VAL A 50 -4.88 4.30 -5.78
C VAL A 50 -4.43 5.74 -5.96
N GLY A 51 -3.77 6.03 -7.08
CA GLY A 51 -3.29 7.36 -7.38
C GLY A 51 -2.39 7.41 -8.60
N PHE A 52 -1.30 8.16 -8.51
CA PHE A 52 -0.33 8.34 -9.60
C PHE A 52 1.04 7.82 -9.21
N LEU A 53 1.65 7.03 -10.09
CA LEU A 53 3.03 6.59 -9.95
C LEU A 53 3.95 7.50 -10.77
N SER A 54 5.06 7.94 -10.17
CA SER A 54 6.15 8.58 -10.89
C SER A 54 7.49 7.95 -10.53
N THR A 55 8.54 8.34 -11.25
CA THR A 55 9.91 7.89 -11.00
C THR A 55 10.50 8.40 -9.67
N VAL A 56 9.91 9.44 -9.07
CA VAL A 56 10.45 10.10 -7.87
C VAL A 56 9.55 9.99 -6.65
N SER A 57 8.23 10.01 -6.84
CA SER A 57 7.23 9.91 -5.78
C SER A 57 6.00 9.11 -6.21
N VAL A 58 5.30 8.55 -5.23
CA VAL A 58 3.96 7.99 -5.39
C VAL A 58 2.96 8.95 -4.78
N ARG A 59 1.96 9.42 -5.53
CA ARG A 59 0.89 10.25 -4.98
C ARG A 59 -0.37 9.43 -4.80
N VAL A 60 -0.82 9.29 -3.56
CA VAL A 60 -2.07 8.57 -3.24
C VAL A 60 -3.25 9.53 -3.32
N CYS A 61 -4.27 9.14 -4.09
CA CYS A 61 -5.52 9.89 -4.25
C CYS A 61 -6.68 9.24 -3.50
N ALA A 62 -6.65 7.91 -3.33
CA ALA A 62 -7.66 7.15 -2.61
C ALA A 62 -7.07 5.93 -1.89
N VAL A 63 -7.71 5.54 -0.79
CA VAL A 63 -7.39 4.35 0.00
C VAL A 63 -8.60 3.43 -0.01
N HIS A 64 -8.40 2.18 -0.45
CA HIS A 64 -9.46 1.20 -0.56
C HIS A 64 -9.18 0.06 0.42
N PRO A 65 -10.06 -0.22 1.40
CA PRO A 65 -9.98 -1.48 2.12
C PRO A 65 -10.31 -2.63 1.17
N ALA A 66 -9.70 -3.79 1.41
CA ALA A 66 -10.01 -5.01 0.72
C ALA A 66 -10.22 -6.13 1.74
N ARG A 67 -10.91 -7.18 1.31
CA ARG A 67 -11.08 -8.37 2.14
C ARG A 67 -9.74 -9.07 2.32
N ASN A 68 -9.35 -9.27 3.58
CA ASN A 68 -8.26 -10.17 3.95
C ASN A 68 -8.77 -11.62 3.91
N LEU A 69 -8.17 -12.45 3.07
CA LEU A 69 -8.48 -13.89 2.94
C LEU A 69 -7.67 -14.76 3.92
N SER A 70 -6.66 -14.19 4.58
CA SER A 70 -5.86 -14.88 5.58
C SER A 70 -6.57 -14.90 6.93
N ASP A 71 -6.66 -16.08 7.53
CA ASP A 71 -7.11 -16.26 8.92
C ASP A 71 -5.94 -16.17 9.93
N ALA A 72 -4.70 -16.03 9.44
CA ALA A 72 -3.53 -15.90 10.30
C ALA A 72 -3.42 -14.47 10.85
N GLN A 73 -3.09 -14.35 12.14
CA GLN A 73 -3.04 -13.07 12.85
C GLN A 73 -1.92 -12.13 12.41
N ASN A 74 -0.92 -12.62 11.67
CA ASN A 74 0.29 -11.91 11.29
C ASN A 74 0.56 -11.96 9.77
N ARG A 75 -0.52 -12.05 8.98
CA ARG A 75 -0.46 -12.16 7.54
C ARG A 75 -1.75 -11.65 6.93
N PHE A 76 -1.61 -10.91 5.84
CA PHE A 76 -2.72 -10.59 4.95
C PHE A 76 -2.60 -11.30 3.59
N ASP A 77 -3.76 -11.52 2.97
CA ASP A 77 -3.89 -11.94 1.58
C ASP A 77 -5.08 -11.20 0.96
N ILE A 78 -4.79 -10.26 0.05
CA ILE A 78 -5.82 -9.40 -0.55
C ILE A 78 -6.66 -10.22 -1.51
N ASP A 79 -7.98 -10.20 -1.35
CA ASP A 79 -8.91 -10.88 -2.25
C ASP A 79 -8.68 -10.44 -3.72
N PRO A 80 -8.32 -11.37 -4.63
CA PRO A 80 -8.08 -11.04 -6.04
C PRO A 80 -9.29 -10.41 -6.73
N GLY A 81 -10.51 -10.72 -6.28
CA GLY A 81 -11.73 -10.09 -6.78
C GLY A 81 -11.77 -8.60 -6.46
N GLU A 82 -11.32 -8.21 -5.26
CA GLU A 82 -11.19 -6.81 -4.85
C GLU A 82 -10.11 -6.09 -5.65
N VAL A 83 -8.98 -6.76 -5.96
CA VAL A 83 -7.94 -6.19 -6.82
C VAL A 83 -8.50 -5.84 -8.20
N VAL A 84 -9.23 -6.76 -8.84
CA VAL A 84 -9.83 -6.52 -10.15
C VAL A 84 -10.88 -5.40 -10.10
N ARG A 85 -11.71 -5.37 -9.06
CA ARG A 85 -12.73 -4.35 -8.87
C ARG A 85 -12.09 -2.96 -8.71
N ILE A 86 -11.12 -2.83 -7.82
CA ILE A 86 -10.42 -1.57 -7.52
C ILE A 86 -9.59 -1.09 -8.72
N ASP A 87 -8.88 -1.98 -9.43
CA ASP A 87 -8.16 -1.62 -10.65
C ASP A 87 -9.09 -1.06 -11.74
N ARG A 88 -10.26 -1.69 -11.93
CA ARG A 88 -11.26 -1.21 -12.89
C ARG A 88 -11.80 0.18 -12.51
N GLU A 89 -12.11 0.40 -11.24
CA GLU A 89 -12.59 1.69 -10.72
C GLU A 89 -11.51 2.77 -10.88
N ALA A 90 -10.26 2.47 -10.49
CA ALA A 90 -9.13 3.39 -10.63
C ALA A 90 -8.92 3.82 -12.10
N ARG A 91 -8.94 2.88 -13.03
CA ARG A 91 -8.77 3.16 -14.47
C ARG A 91 -9.88 4.04 -15.03
N ALA A 92 -11.11 3.90 -14.55
CA ALA A 92 -12.22 4.76 -14.96
C ALA A 92 -11.99 6.23 -14.58
N GLU A 93 -11.18 6.48 -13.56
CA GLU A 93 -10.78 7.82 -13.10
C GLU A 93 -9.41 8.27 -13.64
N GLY A 94 -8.77 7.47 -14.51
CA GLY A 94 -7.41 7.73 -15.00
C GLY A 94 -6.33 7.56 -13.93
N LEU A 95 -6.60 6.76 -12.90
CA LEU A 95 -5.70 6.42 -11.80
C LEU A 95 -5.22 4.97 -11.94
N GLU A 96 -4.22 4.61 -11.14
CA GLU A 96 -3.68 3.25 -11.06
C GLU A 96 -3.53 2.80 -9.61
N ILE A 97 -3.46 1.48 -9.39
CA ILE A 97 -3.02 0.92 -8.11
C ILE A 97 -1.53 1.23 -7.96
N CYS A 98 -1.20 2.06 -6.97
CA CYS A 98 0.14 2.58 -6.77
C CYS A 98 0.80 2.10 -5.48
N GLY A 99 0.12 1.25 -4.69
CA GLY A 99 0.62 0.74 -3.43
C GLY A 99 -0.35 -0.24 -2.77
N VAL A 100 0.13 -0.91 -1.73
CA VAL A 100 -0.68 -1.70 -0.82
C VAL A 100 -0.58 -1.12 0.58
N TRP A 101 -1.58 -1.42 1.41
CA TRP A 101 -1.51 -1.09 2.82
C TRP A 101 -2.05 -2.23 3.67
N HIS A 102 -1.54 -2.34 4.90
CA HIS A 102 -2.06 -3.26 5.91
C HIS A 102 -1.80 -2.74 7.32
N SER A 103 -2.53 -3.30 8.29
CA SER A 103 -2.34 -2.96 9.70
C SER A 103 -1.60 -4.05 10.46
N HIS A 104 -0.86 -3.64 11.49
CA HIS A 104 -0.14 -4.46 12.44
C HIS A 104 -0.77 -4.28 13.85
N PRO A 105 -1.64 -5.19 14.29
CA PRO A 105 -2.21 -5.17 15.64
C PRO A 105 -1.12 -5.43 16.68
N ASP A 106 -0.98 -4.55 17.67
CA ASP A 106 -0.06 -4.62 18.81
C ASP A 106 1.42 -4.82 18.39
N ARG A 107 1.77 -4.36 17.19
CA ARG A 107 3.09 -4.55 16.56
C ARG A 107 3.50 -3.28 15.82
N PRO A 108 4.81 -2.96 15.79
CA PRO A 108 5.29 -1.75 15.15
C PRO A 108 5.02 -1.78 13.64
N ALA A 109 4.91 -0.58 13.04
CA ALA A 109 4.77 -0.35 11.60
C ALA A 109 6.08 -0.64 10.83
N VAL A 110 6.62 -1.84 10.97
CA VAL A 110 7.85 -2.34 10.34
C VAL A 110 7.54 -3.69 9.69
N PRO A 111 7.99 -3.97 8.45
CA PRO A 111 7.75 -5.25 7.80
C PRO A 111 8.20 -6.43 8.67
N SER A 112 7.30 -7.38 8.86
CA SER A 112 7.60 -8.66 9.49
C SER A 112 8.34 -9.59 8.51
N ALA A 113 8.88 -10.70 9.02
CA ALA A 113 9.47 -11.73 8.16
C ALA A 113 8.48 -12.33 7.14
N VAL A 114 7.17 -12.29 7.43
CA VAL A 114 6.12 -12.74 6.52
C VAL A 114 5.90 -11.70 5.41
N ASP A 115 5.88 -10.41 5.75
CA ASP A 115 5.71 -9.31 4.78
C ASP A 115 6.83 -9.26 3.76
N LEU A 116 8.06 -9.57 4.18
CA LEU A 116 9.22 -9.64 3.28
C LEU A 116 9.05 -10.70 2.17
N GLY A 117 8.14 -11.67 2.35
CA GLY A 117 7.76 -12.66 1.35
C GLY A 117 6.59 -12.26 0.44
N THR A 118 6.19 -10.99 0.44
CA THR A 118 5.02 -10.49 -0.30
C THR A 118 5.11 -10.71 -1.82
N SER A 119 3.94 -10.89 -2.45
CA SER A 119 3.80 -10.88 -3.92
C SER A 119 3.70 -9.47 -4.50
N TRP A 120 3.71 -8.43 -3.65
CA TRP A 120 3.59 -7.01 -4.02
C TRP A 120 4.94 -6.27 -3.98
N SER A 121 6.04 -6.94 -4.38
CA SER A 121 7.42 -6.46 -4.23
C SER A 121 7.82 -5.29 -5.15
N LEU A 122 6.88 -4.75 -5.94
CA LEU A 122 7.12 -3.68 -6.91
C LEU A 122 6.39 -2.38 -6.57
N VAL A 123 5.59 -2.38 -5.50
CA VAL A 123 4.84 -1.21 -5.05
C VAL A 123 5.15 -0.90 -3.58
N PRO A 124 5.03 0.36 -3.12
CA PRO A 124 5.14 0.70 -1.72
C PRO A 124 4.10 0.00 -0.84
N HIS A 125 4.52 -0.32 0.38
CA HIS A 125 3.72 -0.88 1.46
C HIS A 125 3.54 0.17 2.54
N VAL A 126 2.31 0.60 2.78
CA VAL A 126 1.96 1.44 3.94
C VAL A 126 1.57 0.51 5.08
N ILE A 127 2.30 0.57 6.19
CA ILE A 127 2.02 -0.23 7.38
C ILE A 127 1.48 0.68 8.48
N VAL A 128 0.33 0.32 9.03
CA VAL A 128 -0.32 1.04 10.14
C VAL A 128 -0.19 0.22 11.42
N SER A 129 0.55 0.73 12.40
CA SER A 129 0.61 0.15 13.75
C SER A 129 -0.70 0.49 14.48
N VAL A 130 -1.35 -0.50 15.10
CA VAL A 130 -2.62 -0.30 15.82
C VAL A 130 -2.55 -0.94 17.20
N GLU A 131 -2.80 -0.17 18.25
CA GLU A 131 -2.85 -0.63 19.64
C GLU A 131 -4.21 -0.27 20.24
N GLU A 132 -4.88 -1.24 20.87
CA GLU A 132 -6.22 -1.06 21.45
C GLU A 132 -7.25 -0.45 20.45
N GLY A 133 -7.11 -0.78 19.17
CA GLY A 133 -7.98 -0.26 18.09
C GLY A 133 -7.65 1.16 17.64
N VAL A 134 -6.56 1.76 18.11
CA VAL A 134 -6.11 3.12 17.75
C VAL A 134 -4.78 3.05 17.01
N SER A 135 -4.66 3.78 15.89
CA SER A 135 -3.40 3.89 15.16
C SER A 135 -2.34 4.58 16.00
N THR A 136 -1.14 3.98 16.09
CA THR A 136 0.03 4.56 16.79
C THR A 136 1.13 5.03 15.84
N ALA A 137 1.16 4.51 14.60
CA ALA A 137 2.13 4.93 13.59
C ALA A 137 1.70 4.54 12.17
N ILE A 138 2.05 5.36 11.18
CA ILE A 138 1.99 5.02 9.76
C ILE A 138 3.39 5.13 9.18
N ARG A 139 3.89 4.07 8.54
CA ARG A 139 5.21 4.06 7.89
C ARG A 139 5.13 3.45 6.50
N VAL A 140 6.05 3.86 5.63
CA VAL A 140 6.07 3.46 4.22
C VAL A 140 7.33 2.67 3.94
N TRP A 141 7.16 1.54 3.26
CA TRP A 141 8.24 0.61 2.98
C TRP A 141 8.24 0.21 1.52
N ARG A 142 9.43 0.09 0.96
CA ARG A 142 9.66 -0.66 -0.27
C ARG A 142 10.20 -2.03 0.12
N ILE A 143 9.57 -3.09 -0.35
CA ILE A 143 10.00 -4.47 -0.11
C ILE A 143 10.50 -5.05 -1.43
N GLY A 144 11.78 -5.37 -1.50
CA GLY A 144 12.44 -5.90 -2.70
C GLY A 144 12.19 -7.40 -2.92
N PRO A 145 12.44 -7.91 -4.14
CA PRO A 145 12.28 -9.34 -4.47
C PRO A 145 13.27 -10.24 -3.72
N ASP A 146 14.37 -9.67 -3.21
CA ASP A 146 15.37 -10.32 -2.37
C ASP A 146 15.01 -10.34 -0.88
N ARG A 147 13.75 -10.00 -0.55
CA ARG A 147 13.24 -9.93 0.83
C ARG A 147 13.94 -8.86 1.67
N THR A 148 14.50 -7.83 1.03
CA THR A 148 14.99 -6.63 1.72
C THR A 148 13.91 -5.59 1.84
N SER A 149 14.01 -4.71 2.83
CA SER A 149 13.10 -3.58 3.00
C SER A 149 13.87 -2.26 3.14
N LEU A 150 13.38 -1.22 2.49
CA LEU A 150 13.84 0.16 2.67
C LEU A 150 12.66 1.04 3.07
N GLU A 151 12.81 1.82 4.13
CA GLU A 151 11.83 2.83 4.49
C GLU A 151 11.84 3.99 3.48
N LEU A 152 10.65 4.47 3.12
CA LEU A 152 10.45 5.63 2.26
C LEU A 152 9.90 6.80 3.08
N ASP A 153 10.16 8.02 2.64
CA ASP A 153 9.60 9.19 3.29
C ASP A 153 8.08 9.25 3.09
N LEU A 154 7.34 9.41 4.19
CA LEU A 154 5.91 9.74 4.15
C LEU A 154 5.74 11.25 4.12
N VAL A 155 5.18 11.79 3.05
CA VAL A 155 5.02 13.23 2.87
C VAL A 155 3.53 13.59 2.88
N GLY A 156 3.12 14.44 3.83
CA GLY A 156 1.81 15.07 3.79
C GLY A 156 1.76 16.06 2.63
N HIS A 157 0.95 15.80 1.60
CA HIS A 157 0.78 16.75 0.49
C HIS A 157 -0.59 17.43 0.55
N ALA A 158 -0.64 18.71 0.18
CA ALA A 158 -1.90 19.43 0.03
C ALA A 158 -2.72 18.79 -1.11
N ARG A 159 -4.01 18.52 -0.84
CA ARG A 159 -4.95 17.92 -1.79
C ARG A 159 -4.93 18.67 -3.12
N ALA A 160 -4.74 17.95 -4.23
CA ALA A 160 -4.84 18.56 -5.56
C ALA A 160 -6.28 19.05 -5.80
N PRO A 161 -6.48 20.22 -6.41
CA PRO A 161 -7.83 20.67 -6.79
C PRO A 161 -8.43 19.66 -7.76
N ARG A 162 -9.67 19.22 -7.50
CA ARG A 162 -10.44 18.44 -8.47
C ARG A 162 -10.69 19.35 -9.69
N LYS A 163 -10.42 18.87 -10.90
CA LYS A 163 -10.82 19.55 -12.13
C LYS A 163 -12.34 19.57 -12.27
#